data_AF-A0A453F8L4-F1
#
_entry.id   AF-A0A453F8L4-F1
#
_cell.length_a   1.000
_cell.length_b   1.000
_cell.length_c   1.000
_cell.angle_alpha   90.00
_cell.angle_beta   90.00
_cell.angle_gamma   90.00
#
_symmetry.space_group_name_H-M   'P 1'
#
loop_
_entity.id
_entity.type
_entity.pdbx_description
1 polymer ?
#
loop_
_entity_poly.entity_id
_entity_poly.type
_entity_poly.pdbx_seq_one_letter_code
_entity_poly.pdbx_strand_id
1 'polypeptide(L)'
;MLIELFQGVAVDGSSAYVPIDEDEEEDVVANDGNEESPMSTTSRKRGSSCGEQSASSPGKKHKSPMVKLMTGLINTMTSENTSDMITEYANKRQEAKDKAKEKKANNTKESITHCQLLAVQCGAEETSVEYFMATQLFADEANRVIFQNISSDQARLTWLKRWCMMKKLS
;
A
#
# COMPACT_ATOMS: atom_id res chain seq x y z
N MET A 1 13.09 -11.10 -34.36
CA MET A 1 14.03 -11.73 -33.40
C MET A 1 14.74 -10.75 -32.46
N LEU A 2 14.59 -9.41 -32.56
CA LEU A 2 15.21 -8.46 -31.61
C LEU A 2 14.33 -8.07 -30.41
N ILE A 3 13.02 -8.28 -30.47
CA ILE A 3 12.06 -7.78 -29.47
C ILE A 3 11.97 -8.72 -28.26
N GLU A 4 12.32 -10.00 -28.42
CA GLU A 4 12.23 -11.02 -27.36
C GLU A 4 13.37 -10.93 -26.34
N LEU A 5 14.48 -10.25 -26.64
CA LEU A 5 15.64 -10.20 -25.75
C LEU A 5 15.42 -9.32 -24.50
N PHE A 6 14.42 -8.42 -24.54
CA PHE A 6 14.19 -7.42 -23.49
C PHE A 6 12.87 -7.59 -22.72
N GLN A 7 12.12 -8.66 -22.98
CA GLN A 7 10.91 -8.96 -22.22
C GLN A 7 11.28 -9.67 -20.92
N GLY A 8 11.40 -8.90 -19.83
CA GLY A 8 11.61 -9.42 -18.48
C GLY A 8 12.79 -8.83 -17.70
N VAL A 9 13.56 -7.92 -18.29
CA VAL A 9 14.66 -7.24 -17.59
C VAL A 9 14.15 -5.94 -16.97
N ALA A 10 14.02 -5.91 -15.65
CA ALA A 10 13.77 -4.69 -14.91
C ALA A 10 15.09 -3.93 -14.73
N VAL A 11 15.14 -2.67 -15.18
CA VAL A 11 16.27 -1.77 -14.91
C VAL A 11 15.97 -1.07 -13.58
N ASP A 12 16.53 -1.58 -12.49
CA ASP A 12 16.23 -1.14 -11.12
C ASP A 12 17.17 -0.04 -10.59
N GLY A 13 18.14 0.39 -11.39
CA GLY A 13 19.10 1.44 -11.01
C GLY A 13 20.17 0.97 -10.02
N SER A 14 20.21 -0.30 -9.63
CA SER A 14 21.23 -0.84 -8.71
C SER A 14 22.65 -0.78 -9.27
N SER A 15 22.80 -0.62 -10.59
CA SER A 15 24.09 -0.40 -11.26
C SER A 15 24.43 1.07 -11.50
N ALA A 16 23.65 2.03 -10.96
CA ALA A 16 23.95 3.45 -11.12
C ALA A 16 25.18 3.80 -10.28
N TYR A 17 26.24 4.27 -10.95
CA TYR A 17 27.46 4.75 -10.31
C TYR A 17 27.45 6.28 -10.30
N VAL A 18 27.55 6.87 -9.12
CA VAL A 18 27.74 8.32 -8.93
C VAL A 18 29.19 8.49 -8.45
N PRO A 19 30.06 9.16 -9.22
CA PRO A 19 31.40 9.51 -8.76
C PRO A 19 31.25 10.42 -7.53
N ILE A 20 31.82 9.98 -6.41
CA ILE A 20 31.99 10.80 -5.23
C ILE A 20 33.38 11.42 -5.38
N ASP A 21 33.44 12.74 -5.46
CA ASP A 21 34.71 13.45 -5.36
C ASP A 21 35.24 13.22 -3.93
N GLU A 22 36.36 12.50 -3.85
CA GLU A 22 37.10 12.21 -2.63
C GLU A 22 37.81 13.49 -2.17
N ASP A 23 37.12 14.31 -1.39
CA ASP A 23 37.79 15.22 -0.46
C ASP A 23 37.74 14.54 0.93
N GLU A 24 38.82 13.80 1.22
CA GLU A 24 39.14 13.27 2.55
C GLU A 24 39.27 14.43 3.55
N GLU A 25 38.44 14.48 4.60
CA GLU A 25 38.90 14.84 5.94
C GLU A 25 38.16 13.99 6.99
N GLU A 26 38.95 13.23 7.75
CA GLU A 26 38.57 12.48 8.93
C GLU A 26 38.02 13.42 10.01
N ASP A 27 36.97 13.02 10.74
CA ASP A 27 37.05 13.11 12.19
C ASP A 27 36.06 12.18 12.90
N VAL A 28 36.64 11.42 13.82
CA VAL A 28 35.99 10.56 14.80
C VAL A 28 35.22 11.41 15.82
N VAL A 29 34.02 11.00 16.24
CA VAL A 29 33.65 10.91 17.67
C VAL A 29 32.31 10.23 17.88
N ALA A 30 32.27 9.48 18.97
CA ALA A 30 31.18 8.68 19.47
C ALA A 30 29.95 9.47 19.90
N ASN A 31 28.82 8.77 19.83
CA ASN A 31 27.61 8.90 20.63
C ASN A 31 27.85 9.42 22.07
N ASP A 32 27.21 10.52 22.47
CA ASP A 32 26.36 10.65 23.67
C ASP A 32 25.83 12.09 23.87
N GLY A 33 24.53 12.22 24.16
CA GLY A 33 24.01 13.18 25.12
C GLY A 33 23.79 14.65 24.72
N ASN A 34 22.55 15.08 24.96
CA ASN A 34 22.12 16.42 25.39
C ASN A 34 21.59 17.37 24.30
N GLU A 35 20.28 17.25 24.05
CA GLU A 35 19.44 18.35 23.61
C GLU A 35 19.54 19.52 24.60
N GLU A 36 20.23 20.58 24.22
CA GLU A 36 20.06 21.88 24.86
C GLU A 36 20.08 22.99 23.80
N SER A 37 18.91 23.62 23.65
CA SER A 37 18.72 24.78 22.77
C SER A 37 19.59 25.95 23.24
N PRO A 38 20.29 26.69 22.36
CA PRO A 38 21.02 27.87 22.78
C PRO A 38 20.03 29.03 22.97
N MET A 39 19.56 29.23 24.21
CA MET A 39 18.96 30.49 24.63
C MET A 39 20.05 31.57 24.71
N SER A 40 20.13 32.44 23.70
CA SER A 40 20.93 33.66 23.81
C SER A 40 20.17 34.75 24.56
N THR A 41 20.61 34.98 25.80
CA THR A 41 20.31 36.15 26.62
C THR A 41 21.23 37.32 26.25
N THR A 42 20.68 38.48 25.89
CA THR A 42 21.34 39.80 25.89
C THR A 42 20.31 40.83 25.42
N SER A 43 20.17 42.06 25.89
CA SER A 43 20.79 42.85 26.96
C SER A 43 19.82 44.01 27.26
N ARG A 44 19.81 44.49 28.49
CA ARG A 44 18.98 45.62 28.96
C ARG A 44 19.41 46.92 28.28
N LYS A 45 18.47 47.69 27.72
CA LYS A 45 18.52 49.17 27.73
C LYS A 45 17.13 49.79 27.90
N ARG A 46 17.12 50.83 28.74
CA ARG A 46 16.02 51.65 29.27
C ARG A 46 15.36 52.53 28.20
N GLY A 47 14.04 52.66 28.29
CA GLY A 47 13.26 53.90 28.21
C GLY A 47 13.11 54.64 26.87
N SER A 48 11.87 54.80 26.40
CA SER A 48 11.31 56.11 26.02
C SER A 48 9.81 55.99 25.74
N SER A 49 9.05 56.93 26.30
CA SER A 49 7.66 57.27 26.00
C SER A 49 7.48 57.86 24.59
N CYS A 50 6.21 58.06 24.20
CA CYS A 50 5.68 58.73 22.99
C CYS A 50 5.30 57.73 21.89
N GLY A 51 4.09 57.70 21.34
CA GLY A 51 2.89 58.52 21.52
C GLY A 51 1.78 57.89 20.66
N GLU A 52 0.53 58.17 21.01
CA GLU A 52 -0.62 57.83 20.18
C GLU A 52 -0.45 58.48 18.80
N GLN A 53 -0.18 57.68 17.77
CA GLN A 53 -0.32 58.11 16.39
C GLN A 53 -1.51 57.40 15.78
N SER A 54 -2.65 58.07 15.86
CA SER A 54 -3.76 57.85 14.96
C SER A 54 -3.30 58.22 13.55
N ALA A 55 -2.95 57.20 12.77
CA ALA A 55 -2.77 57.30 11.34
C ALA A 55 -3.35 56.03 10.72
N SER A 56 -4.64 56.08 10.40
CA SER A 56 -5.27 55.11 9.49
C SER A 56 -4.68 55.31 8.09
N SER A 57 -3.50 54.73 7.88
CA SER A 57 -2.98 54.48 6.54
C SER A 57 -3.59 53.16 6.07
N PRO A 58 -4.07 53.03 4.82
CA PRO A 58 -4.38 51.72 4.26
C PRO A 58 -3.08 50.93 4.28
N GLY A 59 -2.95 50.02 5.24
CA GLY A 59 -1.74 49.21 5.39
C GLY A 59 -1.50 48.50 4.06
N LYS A 60 -0.48 48.93 3.31
CA LYS A 60 0.01 48.21 2.15
C LYS A 60 0.53 46.87 2.67
N LYS A 61 -0.35 45.89 2.83
CA LYS A 61 0.04 44.53 3.20
C LYS A 61 0.81 43.98 2.00
N HIS A 62 2.12 44.20 1.99
CA HIS A 62 3.04 43.50 1.11
C HIS A 62 2.85 42.00 1.42
N LYS A 63 2.01 41.33 0.62
CA LYS A 63 1.88 39.87 0.65
C LYS A 63 3.29 39.33 0.47
N SER A 64 3.76 38.53 1.43
CA SER A 64 5.14 38.06 1.42
C SER A 64 5.42 37.32 0.10
N PRO A 65 6.68 37.32 -0.39
CA PRO A 65 7.07 36.55 -1.57
C PRO A 65 6.61 35.08 -1.50
N MET A 66 6.62 34.49 -0.30
CA MET A 66 6.13 33.14 -0.03
C MET A 66 4.62 32.99 -0.27
N VAL A 67 3.80 33.94 0.17
CA VAL A 67 2.34 33.91 -0.06
C VAL A 67 2.01 33.96 -1.56
N LYS A 68 2.80 34.70 -2.36
CA LYS A 68 2.62 34.73 -3.82
C LYS A 68 2.94 33.39 -4.47
N LEU A 69 4.02 32.73 -4.06
CA LEU A 69 4.39 31.40 -4.55
C LEU A 69 3.33 30.35 -4.18
N MET A 70 2.85 30.35 -2.93
CA MET A 70 1.76 29.47 -2.50
C MET A 70 0.46 29.72 -3.27
N THR A 71 0.10 30.98 -3.51
CA THR A 71 -1.10 31.34 -4.30
C THR A 71 -0.98 30.83 -5.74
N GLY A 72 0.21 30.92 -6.34
CA GLY A 72 0.47 30.38 -7.68
C GLY A 72 0.31 28.87 -7.74
N LEU A 73 0.82 28.14 -6.74
CA LEU A 73 0.68 26.69 -6.68
C LEU A 73 -0.78 26.26 -6.50
N ILE A 74 -1.53 26.93 -5.62
CA ILE A 74 -2.96 26.66 -5.40
C ILE A 74 -3.74 26.88 -6.70
N ASN A 75 -3.54 28.03 -7.38
CA ASN A 75 -4.24 28.32 -8.63
C ASN A 75 -3.93 27.29 -9.73
N THR A 76 -2.68 26.80 -9.79
CA THR A 76 -2.29 25.73 -10.72
C THR A 76 -2.98 24.40 -10.38
N MET A 77 -3.08 24.04 -9.10
CA MET A 77 -3.78 22.83 -8.64
C MET A 77 -5.30 22.90 -8.83
N THR A 78 -5.90 24.08 -8.64
CA THR A 78 -7.34 24.31 -8.82
C THR A 78 -7.72 24.63 -10.26
N SER A 79 -6.75 24.74 -11.17
CA SER A 79 -7.06 24.90 -12.59
C SER A 79 -7.75 23.65 -13.12
N GLU A 80 -8.73 23.85 -14.00
CA GLU A 80 -9.61 22.79 -14.50
C GLU A 80 -8.81 21.62 -15.10
N ASN A 81 -7.78 21.92 -15.90
CA ASN A 81 -6.91 20.92 -16.52
C ASN A 81 -6.16 20.04 -15.49
N THR A 82 -5.62 20.65 -14.43
CA THR A 82 -4.94 19.89 -13.36
C THR A 82 -5.92 19.09 -12.51
N SER A 83 -7.10 19.65 -12.22
CA SER A 83 -8.17 18.97 -11.49
C SER A 83 -8.69 17.74 -12.25
N ASP A 84 -8.86 17.84 -13.56
CA ASP A 84 -9.28 16.73 -14.42
C ASP A 84 -8.22 15.63 -14.46
N MET A 85 -6.93 15.98 -14.57
CA MET A 85 -5.83 15.02 -14.54
C MET A 85 -5.74 14.29 -13.19
N ILE A 86 -5.93 15.00 -12.08
CA ILE A 86 -5.97 14.40 -10.73
C ILE A 86 -7.14 13.41 -10.63
N THR A 87 -8.31 13.78 -11.16
CA THR A 87 -9.51 12.96 -11.14
C THR A 87 -9.35 11.70 -12.01
N GLU A 88 -8.80 11.84 -13.22
CA GLU A 88 -8.50 10.70 -14.11
C GLU A 88 -7.53 9.72 -13.45
N TYR A 89 -6.47 10.23 -12.81
CA TYR A 89 -5.50 9.39 -12.11
C TYR A 89 -6.12 8.65 -10.92
N ALA A 90 -6.98 9.32 -10.15
CA ALA A 90 -7.73 8.70 -9.07
C ALA A 90 -8.67 7.59 -9.57
N ASN A 91 -9.40 7.85 -10.67
CA ASN A 91 -10.30 6.89 -11.30
C ASN A 91 -9.53 5.67 -11.82
N LYS A 92 -8.43 5.87 -12.55
CA LYS A 92 -7.59 4.78 -13.06
C LYS A 92 -7.01 3.90 -11.94
N ARG A 93 -6.60 4.52 -10.83
CA ARG A 93 -6.14 3.79 -9.63
C ARG A 93 -7.28 2.98 -9.01
N GLN A 94 -8.49 3.51 -8.99
CA GLN A 94 -9.65 2.83 -8.45
C GLN A 94 -10.09 1.66 -9.35
N GLU A 95 -10.17 1.86 -10.66
CA GLU A 95 -10.43 0.79 -11.63
C GLU A 95 -9.43 -0.35 -11.54
N ALA A 96 -8.13 -0.05 -11.38
CA ALA A 96 -7.12 -1.08 -11.20
C ALA A 96 -7.34 -1.92 -9.93
N LYS A 97 -7.75 -1.28 -8.83
CA LYS A 97 -8.10 -1.98 -7.58
C LYS A 97 -9.35 -2.83 -7.76
N ASP A 98 -10.36 -2.33 -8.45
CA ASP A 98 -11.61 -3.05 -8.65
C ASP A 98 -11.43 -4.25 -9.59
N LYS A 99 -10.67 -4.08 -10.68
CA LYS A 99 -10.22 -5.18 -11.55
C LYS A 99 -9.41 -6.24 -10.79
N ALA A 100 -8.53 -5.84 -9.89
CA ALA A 100 -7.75 -6.77 -9.07
C ALA A 100 -8.63 -7.56 -8.08
N LYS A 101 -9.60 -6.90 -7.44
CA LYS A 101 -10.57 -7.56 -6.56
C LYS A 101 -11.47 -8.54 -7.31
N GLU A 102 -11.98 -8.14 -8.47
CA GLU A 102 -12.81 -8.98 -9.32
C GLU A 102 -12.04 -10.22 -9.79
N LYS A 103 -10.80 -10.04 -10.28
CA LYS A 103 -9.93 -11.15 -10.66
C LYS A 103 -9.69 -12.11 -9.50
N LYS A 104 -9.42 -11.59 -8.29
CA LYS A 104 -9.25 -12.41 -7.09
C LYS A 104 -10.53 -13.18 -6.73
N ALA A 105 -11.70 -12.53 -6.82
CA ALA A 105 -12.99 -13.16 -6.55
C ALA A 105 -13.30 -14.28 -7.56
N ASN A 106 -13.05 -14.04 -8.85
CA ASN A 106 -13.25 -15.03 -9.91
C ASN A 106 -12.33 -16.24 -9.71
N ASN A 107 -11.03 -16.02 -9.49
CA ASN A 107 -10.09 -17.10 -9.19
C ASN A 107 -10.50 -17.91 -7.94
N THR A 108 -11.01 -17.23 -6.91
CA THR A 108 -11.47 -17.90 -5.69
C THR A 108 -12.69 -18.77 -5.99
N LYS A 109 -13.66 -18.25 -6.76
CA LYS A 109 -14.85 -19.00 -7.17
C LYS A 109 -14.48 -20.24 -7.98
N GLU A 110 -13.63 -20.09 -9.00
CA GLU A 110 -13.14 -21.19 -9.83
C GLU A 110 -12.43 -22.26 -8.99
N SER A 111 -11.57 -21.84 -8.07
CA SER A 111 -10.87 -22.74 -7.16
C SER A 111 -11.81 -23.52 -6.24
N ILE A 112 -12.83 -22.86 -5.67
CA ILE A 112 -13.85 -23.52 -4.83
C ILE A 112 -14.65 -24.52 -5.66
N THR A 113 -15.16 -24.11 -6.82
CA THR A 113 -15.94 -24.98 -7.71
C THR A 113 -15.12 -26.20 -8.13
N HIS A 114 -13.83 -26.04 -8.44
CA HIS A 114 -12.95 -27.16 -8.76
C HIS A 114 -12.82 -28.14 -7.58
N CYS A 115 -12.59 -27.65 -6.36
CA CYS A 115 -12.51 -28.51 -5.18
C CYS A 115 -13.84 -29.24 -4.89
N GLN A 116 -14.99 -28.59 -5.10
CA GLN A 116 -16.31 -29.23 -4.96
C GLN A 116 -16.49 -30.38 -5.96
N LEU A 117 -16.10 -30.18 -7.23
CA LEU A 117 -16.14 -31.24 -8.24
C LEU A 117 -15.24 -32.42 -7.83
N LEU A 118 -14.03 -32.15 -7.36
CA LEU A 118 -13.11 -33.19 -6.86
C LEU A 118 -13.70 -33.93 -5.64
N ALA A 119 -14.44 -33.25 -4.76
CA ALA A 119 -15.12 -33.89 -3.63
C ALA A 119 -16.19 -34.88 -4.10
N VAL A 120 -17.01 -34.51 -5.09
CA VAL A 120 -17.97 -35.44 -5.70
C VAL A 120 -17.26 -36.60 -6.39
N GLN A 121 -16.21 -36.32 -7.16
CA GLN A 121 -15.42 -37.36 -7.85
C GLN A 121 -14.81 -38.37 -6.88
N CYS A 122 -14.39 -37.94 -5.69
CA CYS A 122 -13.84 -38.83 -4.68
C CYS A 122 -14.89 -39.63 -3.88
N GLY A 123 -16.19 -39.42 -4.15
CA GLY A 123 -17.29 -40.15 -3.53
C GLY A 123 -17.97 -39.44 -2.36
N ALA A 124 -17.73 -38.14 -2.15
CA ALA A 124 -18.55 -37.34 -1.25
C ALA A 124 -19.82 -36.89 -2.00
N GLU A 125 -20.90 -37.66 -1.87
CA GLU A 125 -22.20 -37.35 -2.46
C GLU A 125 -22.71 -35.98 -1.97
N GLU A 126 -23.39 -35.21 -2.82
CA GLU A 126 -23.86 -33.85 -2.47
C GLU A 126 -24.77 -33.79 -1.23
N THR A 127 -25.43 -34.91 -0.91
CA THR A 127 -26.29 -35.08 0.26
C THR A 127 -25.54 -35.55 1.51
N SER A 128 -24.25 -35.87 1.39
CA SER A 128 -23.46 -36.47 2.45
C SER A 128 -22.87 -35.42 3.40
N VAL A 129 -22.56 -35.87 4.62
CA VAL A 129 -21.89 -35.04 5.64
C VAL A 129 -20.48 -34.62 5.21
N GLU A 130 -19.80 -35.45 4.42
CA GLU A 130 -18.48 -35.15 3.84
C GLU A 130 -18.56 -34.02 2.81
N TYR A 131 -19.58 -34.00 1.95
CA TYR A 131 -19.75 -32.91 0.99
C TYR A 131 -20.11 -31.60 1.70
N PHE A 132 -20.98 -31.66 2.71
CA PHE A 132 -21.24 -30.52 3.58
C PHE A 132 -19.94 -30.00 4.22
N MET A 133 -19.11 -30.89 4.79
CA MET A 133 -17.82 -30.53 5.36
C MET A 133 -16.88 -29.88 4.33
N ALA A 134 -16.86 -30.40 3.10
CA ALA A 134 -16.07 -29.85 2.02
C ALA A 134 -16.43 -28.37 1.74
N THR A 135 -17.72 -28.00 1.78
CA THR A 135 -18.15 -26.59 1.62
C THR A 135 -17.60 -25.67 2.70
N GLN A 136 -17.41 -26.17 3.94
CA GLN A 136 -16.86 -25.41 5.04
C GLN A 136 -15.34 -25.26 4.91
N LEU A 137 -14.65 -26.34 4.53
CA LEU A 137 -13.19 -26.35 4.40
C LEU A 137 -12.71 -25.48 3.24
N PHE A 138 -13.40 -25.52 2.10
CA PHE A 138 -12.96 -24.82 0.88
C PHE A 138 -13.15 -23.30 0.92
N ALA A 139 -13.79 -22.76 1.96
CA ALA A 139 -13.74 -21.31 2.22
C ALA A 139 -12.28 -20.84 2.44
N ASP A 140 -11.44 -21.68 3.02
CA ASP A 140 -10.01 -21.43 3.23
C ASP A 140 -9.17 -21.89 2.03
N GLU A 141 -8.30 -21.02 1.54
CA GLU A 141 -7.38 -21.30 0.43
C GLU A 141 -6.37 -22.40 0.76
N ALA A 142 -5.87 -22.45 2.00
CA ALA A 142 -4.91 -23.47 2.40
C ALA A 142 -5.52 -24.88 2.31
N ASN A 143 -6.77 -25.03 2.74
CA ASN A 143 -7.49 -26.30 2.63
C ASN A 143 -7.74 -26.71 1.18
N ARG A 144 -8.04 -25.75 0.29
CA ARG A 144 -8.18 -26.04 -1.15
C ARG A 144 -6.88 -26.56 -1.75
N VAL A 145 -5.76 -25.93 -1.43
CA VAL A 145 -4.42 -26.36 -1.90
C VAL A 145 -4.08 -27.75 -1.37
N ILE A 146 -4.27 -28.00 -0.07
CA ILE A 146 -4.04 -29.32 0.53
C ILE A 146 -4.90 -30.38 -0.17
N PHE A 147 -6.19 -30.11 -0.36
CA PHE A 147 -7.12 -31.06 -0.97
C PHE A 147 -6.77 -31.41 -2.42
N GLN A 148 -6.37 -30.41 -3.22
CA GLN A 148 -5.92 -30.61 -4.61
C GLN A 148 -4.63 -31.43 -4.69
N ASN A 149 -3.70 -31.24 -3.74
CA ASN A 149 -2.43 -31.95 -3.70
C ASN A 149 -2.56 -33.43 -3.29
N ILE A 150 -3.68 -33.83 -2.68
CA ILE A 150 -3.94 -35.25 -2.40
C ILE A 150 -4.20 -35.97 -3.74
N SER A 151 -3.32 -36.91 -4.07
CA SER A 151 -3.27 -37.51 -5.42
C SER A 151 -4.33 -38.59 -5.68
N SER A 152 -4.82 -39.26 -4.64
CA SER A 152 -5.80 -40.34 -4.75
C SER A 152 -7.18 -39.91 -4.27
N ASP A 153 -8.22 -40.31 -5.00
CA ASP A 153 -9.61 -40.08 -4.62
C ASP A 153 -9.95 -40.69 -3.25
N GLN A 154 -9.50 -41.92 -2.98
CA GLN A 154 -9.71 -42.54 -1.68
C GLN A 154 -9.04 -41.76 -0.54
N ALA A 155 -7.87 -41.15 -0.80
CA ALA A 155 -7.20 -40.30 0.18
C ALA A 155 -7.95 -38.97 0.39
N ARG A 156 -8.52 -38.36 -0.67
CA ARG A 156 -9.36 -37.17 -0.57
C ARG A 156 -10.60 -37.43 0.28
N LEU A 157 -11.31 -38.52 0.00
CA LEU A 157 -12.50 -38.91 0.77
C LEU A 157 -12.15 -39.21 2.23
N THR A 158 -11.04 -39.93 2.48
CA THR A 158 -10.57 -40.21 3.83
C THR A 158 -10.24 -38.93 4.59
N TRP A 159 -9.65 -37.94 3.92
CA TRP A 159 -9.36 -36.65 4.53
C TRP A 159 -10.63 -35.90 4.94
N LEU A 160 -11.66 -35.88 4.08
CA LEU A 160 -12.97 -35.31 4.42
C LEU A 160 -13.62 -36.03 5.60
N LYS A 161 -13.61 -37.37 5.61
CA LYS A 161 -14.14 -38.17 6.73
C LYS A 161 -13.44 -37.87 8.05
N ARG A 162 -12.12 -37.68 8.05
CA ARG A 162 -11.36 -37.29 9.24
C ARG A 162 -11.80 -35.94 9.78
N TRP A 163 -12.07 -34.97 8.89
CA TRP A 163 -12.64 -33.69 9.30
C TRP A 163 -14.04 -33.83 9.90
N CYS A 164 -14.91 -34.66 9.30
CA CYS A 164 -16.23 -34.97 9.86
C CYS A 164 -16.11 -35.52 11.29
N MET A 165 -15.23 -36.49 11.51
CA MET A 165 -14.96 -37.06 12.85
C MET A 165 -14.45 -35.99 13.83
N MET A 166 -13.50 -35.14 13.41
CA MET A 166 -12.98 -34.05 14.25
C MET A 166 -14.06 -33.03 14.65
N LYS A 167 -15.02 -32.79 13.75
CA LYS A 167 -16.14 -31.86 13.98
C LYS A 167 -17.37 -32.55 14.59
N LYS A 168 -17.29 -33.85 14.89
CA LYS A 168 -18.39 -34.67 15.45
C LYS A 168 -19.65 -34.65 14.58
N LEU A 169 -19.47 -34.66 13.25
CA LEU A 169 -20.57 -34.73 12.28
C LEU A 169 -20.88 -36.18 11.83
N SER A 170 -20.06 -37.15 12.23
CA SER A 170 -20.19 -38.59 11.94
C SER A 170 -19.73 -39.42 13.12
#